data_AF-A0A914LPW9-F1
#
_entry.id   AF-A0A914LPW9-F1
#
_cell.length_a   1.000
_cell.length_b   1.000
_cell.length_c   1.000
_cell.angle_alpha   90.00
_cell.angle_beta   90.00
_cell.angle_gamma   90.00
#
_symmetry.space_group_name_H-M   'P 1'
#
loop_
_entity.id
_entity.type
_entity.pdbx_description
1 polymer ?
#
loop_
_entity_poly.entity_id
_entity_poly.type
_entity_poly.pdbx_seq_one_letter_code
_entity_poly.pdbx_strand_id
1 'polypeptide(L)'
;MINNTNINSLLKANGDTNIYCLNPLTLFNIQKAQQTDLNEILEFIFADFLFTEPLNDSLGLTRLESEKFFESLVTISLKKGLSYLVKDPNSNNKLIAIRLTSIIKRNKKHENGEINGVMNESNLYSKESLNVQKIIGILNAVESKQVLYWKKLREILFVRIQ
;
A
#
# COMPACT_ATOMS: atom_id res chain seq x y z
N MET A 1 -4.76 -22.76 -36.19
CA MET A 1 -5.85 -23.33 -35.39
C MET A 1 -5.35 -23.45 -33.96
N ILE A 2 -5.75 -22.53 -33.07
CA ILE A 2 -5.33 -22.53 -31.67
C ILE A 2 -6.42 -23.29 -30.91
N ASN A 3 -6.05 -24.43 -30.32
CA ASN A 3 -6.97 -25.25 -29.53
C ASN A 3 -7.38 -24.49 -28.26
N ASN A 4 -8.69 -24.34 -28.09
CA ASN A 4 -9.38 -23.84 -26.91
C ASN A 4 -9.22 -24.79 -25.72
N THR A 5 -8.01 -24.93 -25.19
CA THR A 5 -7.79 -25.72 -23.98
C THR A 5 -8.07 -24.86 -22.75
N ASN A 6 -9.35 -24.83 -22.39
CA ASN A 6 -9.87 -24.79 -21.02
C ASN A 6 -9.05 -23.96 -20.00
N ILE A 7 -9.28 -22.65 -19.97
CA ILE A 7 -8.71 -21.72 -18.97
C ILE A 7 -9.09 -22.16 -17.52
N ASN A 8 -10.19 -22.90 -17.36
CA ASN A 8 -10.70 -23.35 -16.07
C ASN A 8 -9.91 -24.50 -15.43
N SER A 9 -8.97 -25.16 -16.12
CA SER A 9 -8.20 -26.28 -15.55
C SER A 9 -6.85 -25.90 -14.95
N LEU A 10 -6.46 -24.61 -14.96
CA LEU A 10 -5.09 -24.18 -14.61
C LEU A 10 -4.93 -23.57 -13.21
N LEU A 11 -6.02 -23.42 -12.45
CA LEU A 11 -5.97 -23.12 -11.02
C LEU A 11 -5.99 -24.42 -10.22
N LYS A 12 -4.89 -25.18 -10.25
CA LYS A 12 -4.69 -26.21 -9.22
C LYS A 12 -4.33 -25.52 -7.92
N ALA A 13 -5.34 -25.23 -7.11
CA ALA A 13 -5.16 -25.10 -5.68
C ALA A 13 -4.81 -26.49 -5.14
N ASN A 14 -3.55 -26.91 -5.28
CA ASN A 14 -2.99 -27.82 -4.30
C ASN A 14 -3.06 -27.10 -2.95
N GLY A 15 -3.20 -27.81 -1.84
CA GLY A 15 -3.38 -27.22 -0.50
C GLY A 15 -2.29 -26.24 -0.03
N ASP A 16 -1.31 -25.92 -0.88
CA ASP A 16 -0.32 -24.88 -0.72
C ASP A 16 -0.77 -23.61 -1.47
N THR A 17 -0.79 -22.50 -0.75
CA THR A 17 -1.21 -21.13 -1.12
C THR A 17 -0.51 -20.45 -2.32
N ASN A 18 0.01 -21.22 -3.27
CA ASN A 18 0.75 -20.71 -4.42
C ASN A 18 -0.16 -20.66 -5.66
N ILE A 19 -0.29 -19.47 -6.22
CA ILE A 19 -0.98 -19.22 -7.48
C ILE A 19 0.09 -19.02 -8.55
N TYR A 20 0.09 -19.86 -9.59
CA TYR A 20 0.99 -19.69 -10.71
C TYR A 20 0.28 -18.88 -11.80
N CYS A 21 0.80 -17.69 -12.11
CA CYS A 21 0.37 -16.95 -13.29
C CYS A 21 1.20 -17.40 -14.48
N LEU A 22 0.61 -18.25 -15.32
CA LEU A 22 1.20 -18.70 -16.58
C LEU A 22 0.92 -17.65 -17.66
N ASN A 23 1.85 -16.72 -17.87
CA ASN A 23 1.99 -16.10 -19.18
C ASN A 23 2.80 -17.09 -20.04
N PRO A 24 2.38 -17.45 -21.28
CA PRO A 24 3.08 -18.45 -22.11
C PRO A 24 4.57 -18.15 -22.37
N LEU A 25 5.08 -16.97 -22.02
CA LEU A 25 6.48 -16.57 -22.18
C LEU A 25 7.27 -16.41 -20.86
N THR A 26 6.60 -16.34 -19.71
CA THR A 26 7.24 -16.16 -18.38
C THR A 26 6.41 -16.79 -17.27
N LEU A 27 7.00 -17.75 -16.56
CA LEU A 27 6.41 -18.37 -15.38
C LEU A 27 6.83 -17.57 -14.14
N PHE A 28 5.88 -16.86 -13.52
CA PHE A 28 6.09 -16.25 -12.21
C PHE A 28 5.34 -17.03 -11.13
N ASN A 29 5.97 -17.18 -9.96
CA ASN A 29 5.36 -17.83 -8.82
C ASN A 29 4.76 -16.77 -7.88
N ILE A 30 3.43 -16.77 -7.73
CA ILE A 30 2.76 -15.91 -6.75
C ILE A 30 2.51 -16.73 -5.49
N GLN A 31 3.10 -16.31 -4.39
CA GLN A 31 2.95 -16.98 -3.10
C GLN A 31 2.33 -16.02 -2.09
N LYS A 32 1.55 -16.57 -1.16
CA LYS A 32 1.09 -15.80 0.00
C LYS A 32 2.28 -15.42 0.87
N ALA A 33 2.38 -14.13 1.21
CA ALA A 33 3.44 -13.63 2.09
C ALA A 33 3.23 -14.13 3.52
N GLN A 34 4.31 -14.58 4.15
CA GLN A 34 4.36 -15.11 5.50
C GLN A 34 5.25 -14.23 6.39
N GLN A 35 5.15 -14.42 7.71
CA GLN A 35 5.97 -13.67 8.67
C GLN A 35 7.48 -13.93 8.48
N THR A 36 7.85 -15.11 7.97
CA THR A 36 9.23 -15.48 7.64
C THR A 36 9.81 -14.67 6.48
N ASP A 37 8.97 -14.03 5.66
CA ASP A 37 9.40 -13.24 4.51
C ASP A 37 9.74 -11.77 4.88
N LEU A 38 9.57 -11.38 6.15
CA LEU A 38 9.70 -10.00 6.64
C LEU A 38 11.00 -9.33 6.15
N ASN A 39 12.14 -9.97 6.38
CA ASN A 39 13.45 -9.37 6.06
C ASN A 39 13.65 -9.25 4.54
N GLU A 40 13.23 -10.25 3.77
CA GLU A 40 13.33 -10.21 2.30
C GLU A 40 12.48 -9.07 1.72
N ILE A 41 11.28 -8.86 2.26
CA ILE A 41 10.38 -7.77 1.87
C ILE A 41 10.98 -6.40 2.24
N LEU A 42 11.58 -6.27 3.43
CA LEU A 42 12.19 -5.02 3.86
C LEU A 42 13.38 -4.64 2.98
N GLU A 43 14.27 -5.60 2.69
CA GLU A 43 15.37 -5.34 1.75
C GLU A 43 14.86 -4.97 0.36
N PHE A 44 13.79 -5.61 -0.12
CA PHE A 44 13.16 -5.25 -1.40
C PHE A 44 12.62 -3.81 -1.39
N ILE A 45 11.98 -3.38 -0.30
CA ILE A 45 11.49 -2.01 -0.14
C ILE A 45 12.66 -1.01 -0.10
N PHE A 46 13.69 -1.28 0.70
CA PHE A 46 14.83 -0.37 0.86
C PHE A 46 15.74 -0.31 -0.36
N ALA A 47 15.73 -1.33 -1.22
CA ALA A 47 16.53 -1.34 -2.44
C ALA A 47 15.98 -0.42 -3.54
N ASP A 48 14.66 -0.21 -3.60
CA ASP A 48 14.02 0.53 -4.69
C ASP A 48 12.91 1.46 -4.18
N PHE A 49 11.85 0.91 -3.60
CA PHE A 49 10.63 1.65 -3.22
C PHE A 49 10.89 2.85 -2.29
N LEU A 50 11.87 2.75 -1.38
CA LEU A 50 12.25 3.87 -0.52
C LEU A 50 12.68 5.11 -1.32
N PHE A 51 13.36 4.91 -2.45
CA PHE A 51 13.92 6.00 -3.25
C PHE A 51 13.05 6.38 -4.45
N THR A 52 12.16 5.48 -4.89
CA THR A 52 11.34 5.70 -6.09
C THR A 52 9.90 6.11 -5.79
N GLU A 53 9.41 5.90 -4.56
CA GLU A 53 8.09 6.36 -4.17
C GLU A 53 8.08 7.89 -4.01
N PRO A 54 7.13 8.60 -4.65
CA PRO A 54 7.16 10.06 -4.74
C PRO A 54 7.24 10.81 -3.41
N LEU A 55 6.55 10.34 -2.37
CA LEU A 55 6.56 11.00 -1.07
C LEU A 55 7.90 10.81 -0.37
N ASN A 56 8.43 9.59 -0.35
CA ASN A 56 9.72 9.28 0.25
C ASN A 56 10.85 10.06 -0.43
N ASP A 57 10.85 10.09 -1.77
CA ASP A 57 11.82 10.86 -2.56
C ASP A 57 11.72 12.36 -2.27
N SER A 58 10.49 12.90 -2.24
CA SER A 58 10.28 14.33 -1.94
C SER A 58 10.77 14.76 -0.55
N LEU A 59 10.80 13.83 0.41
CA LEU A 59 11.26 14.05 1.77
C LEU A 59 12.75 13.71 1.96
N GLY A 60 13.40 13.13 0.95
CA GLY A 60 14.80 12.70 1.03
C GLY A 60 15.03 11.64 2.11
N LEU A 61 14.05 10.75 2.34
CA LEU A 61 14.09 9.81 3.44
C LEU A 61 15.27 8.84 3.31
N THR A 62 16.03 8.71 4.39
CA THR A 62 17.08 7.70 4.48
C THR A 62 16.53 6.36 4.97
N ARG A 63 17.29 5.29 4.75
CA ARG A 63 16.98 3.96 5.28
C ARG A 63 16.82 3.99 6.80
N LEU A 64 17.74 4.66 7.50
CA LEU A 64 17.76 4.72 8.97
C LEU A 64 16.52 5.42 9.54
N GLU A 65 16.05 6.49 8.89
CA GLU A 65 14.84 7.21 9.32
C GLU A 65 13.56 6.40 9.07
N SER A 66 13.56 5.60 8.01
CA SER A 66 12.37 4.89 7.54
C SER A 66 12.24 3.47 8.06
N GLU A 67 13.31 2.91 8.64
CA GLU A 67 13.41 1.49 8.99
C GLU A 67 12.27 1.01 9.89
N LYS A 68 12.06 1.69 11.03
CA LYS A 68 11.01 1.35 11.99
C LYS A 68 9.60 1.49 11.41
N PHE A 69 9.41 2.46 10.51
CA PHE A 69 8.12 2.69 9.86
C PHE A 69 7.78 1.53 8.92
N PHE A 70 8.70 1.19 8.01
CA PHE A 70 8.48 0.09 7.07
C PHE A 70 8.42 -1.26 7.78
N GLU A 71 9.23 -1.50 8.81
CA GLU A 71 9.16 -2.72 9.63
C GLU A 71 7.76 -2.89 10.24
N SER A 72 7.21 -1.83 10.81
CA SER A 72 5.86 -1.84 11.39
C SER A 72 4.78 -2.07 10.33
N LEU A 73 4.89 -1.40 9.19
CA LEU A 73 3.94 -1.51 8.07
C LEU A 73 3.91 -2.93 7.49
N VAL A 74 5.08 -3.50 7.21
CA VAL A 74 5.21 -4.86 6.69
C VAL A 74 4.67 -5.86 7.71
N THR A 75 5.05 -5.72 8.98
CA THR A 75 4.57 -6.59 10.06
C THR A 75 3.04 -6.59 10.18
N ILE A 76 2.40 -5.42 10.10
CA ILE A 76 0.93 -5.32 10.13
C ILE A 76 0.31 -6.00 8.90
N SER A 77 0.92 -5.84 7.73
CA SER A 77 0.44 -6.39 6.47
C SER A 77 0.55 -7.92 6.39
N LEU A 78 1.55 -8.51 7.05
CA LEU A 78 1.74 -9.97 7.08
C LEU A 78 0.74 -10.66 8.03
N LYS A 79 0.33 -10.02 9.12
CA LYS A 79 -0.59 -10.58 10.13
C LYS A 79 -1.94 -11.06 9.60
N LYS A 80 -2.45 -10.47 8.51
CA LYS A 80 -3.79 -10.77 7.97
C LYS A 80 -3.77 -11.81 6.85
N GLY A 81 -2.59 -12.21 6.37
CA GLY A 81 -2.47 -13.24 5.34
C GLY A 81 -3.16 -12.88 4.02
N LEU A 82 -3.25 -11.58 3.71
CA LEU A 82 -3.78 -11.03 2.45
C LEU A 82 -2.68 -10.42 1.59
N SER A 83 -1.44 -10.53 2.04
CA SER A 83 -0.26 -10.04 1.33
C SER A 83 0.30 -11.15 0.46
N TYR A 84 0.87 -10.79 -0.67
CA TYR A 84 1.40 -11.71 -1.67
C TYR A 84 2.77 -11.26 -2.17
N LEU A 85 3.57 -12.21 -2.60
CA LEU A 85 4.90 -12.04 -3.16
C LEU A 85 4.92 -12.67 -4.53
N VAL A 86 5.66 -12.08 -5.45
CA VAL A 86 5.93 -12.65 -6.77
C VAL A 86 7.42 -12.96 -6.85
N LYS A 87 7.75 -14.22 -7.11
CA LYS A 87 9.12 -14.69 -7.25
C LYS A 87 9.37 -15.19 -8.67
N ASP A 88 10.56 -14.91 -9.18
CA ASP A 88 11.02 -15.43 -10.47
C ASP A 88 11.76 -16.75 -10.26
N PRO A 89 11.19 -17.90 -10.68
CA PRO A 89 11.84 -19.20 -10.55
C PRO A 89 13.11 -19.32 -11.40
N ASN A 90 13.25 -18.54 -12.47
CA ASN A 90 14.43 -18.56 -13.33
C ASN A 90 15.61 -17.79 -12.72
N SER A 91 15.32 -16.89 -11.77
CA SER A 91 16.31 -16.07 -11.08
C SER A 91 16.50 -16.52 -9.63
N ASN A 92 16.67 -17.82 -9.39
CA ASN A 92 16.87 -18.40 -8.06
C ASN A 92 15.77 -17.99 -7.04
N ASN A 93 14.52 -17.94 -7.48
CA ASN A 93 13.37 -17.49 -6.68
C ASN A 93 13.52 -16.07 -6.12
N LYS A 94 14.20 -15.17 -6.83
CA LYS A 94 14.33 -13.76 -6.44
C LYS A 94 12.94 -13.11 -6.33
N LEU A 95 12.72 -12.36 -5.27
CA LEU A 95 11.56 -11.50 -5.10
C LEU A 95 11.58 -10.37 -6.14
N ILE A 96 10.54 -10.29 -6.95
CA ILE A 96 10.41 -9.29 -8.03
C ILE A 96 9.25 -8.32 -7.81
N ALA A 97 8.25 -8.70 -7.02
CA ALA A 97 7.15 -7.82 -6.66
C ALA A 97 6.50 -8.25 -5.34
N ILE A 98 5.89 -7.28 -4.66
CA ILE A 98 5.12 -7.49 -3.44
C ILE A 98 3.78 -6.77 -3.53
N ARG A 99 2.76 -7.35 -2.88
CA ARG A 99 1.51 -6.67 -2.57
C ARG A 99 1.26 -6.80 -1.07
N LEU A 100 1.46 -5.70 -0.35
CA LEU A 100 1.17 -5.62 1.08
C LEU A 100 -0.26 -5.13 1.27
N THR A 101 -1.05 -5.87 2.04
CA THR A 101 -2.46 -5.56 2.30
C THR A 101 -2.76 -5.67 3.79
N SER A 102 -3.47 -4.68 4.34
CA SER A 102 -4.02 -4.72 5.68
C SER A 102 -5.51 -4.38 5.67
N ILE A 103 -6.27 -4.90 6.64
CA ILE A 103 -7.69 -4.56 6.82
C ILE A 103 -7.79 -3.51 7.91
N ILE A 104 -8.25 -2.32 7.55
CA ILE A 104 -8.61 -1.27 8.50
C ILE A 104 -10.12 -1.40 8.77
N LYS A 105 -10.48 -1.75 10.00
CA LYS A 105 -11.88 -1.73 10.42
C LYS A 105 -12.32 -0.29 10.62
N ARG A 106 -13.33 0.15 9.87
CA ARG A 106 -13.98 1.44 10.13
C ARG A 106 -14.81 1.30 11.41
N ASN A 107 -14.47 2.05 12.45
CA ASN A 107 -15.31 2.11 13.64
C ASN A 107 -16.63 2.80 13.27
N LYS A 108 -17.77 2.15 13.57
CA LYS A 108 -19.12 2.69 13.33
C LYS A 108 -19.51 3.77 14.34
N LYS A 109 -18.66 4.76 14.57
CA LYS A 109 -19.01 5.97 15.33
C LYS A 109 -18.73 7.20 14.49
N HIS A 110 -19.64 7.45 13.54
CA HIS A 110 -19.94 8.80 13.09
C HIS A 110 -21.14 9.29 13.91
N GLU A 111 -20.90 9.54 15.20
CA GLU A 111 -21.78 10.34 16.04
C GLU A 111 -20.88 11.37 16.72
N ASN A 112 -20.80 12.57 16.11
CA ASN A 112 -20.30 13.83 16.66
C ASN A 112 -19.32 13.74 17.85
N GLY A 113 -18.11 13.24 17.62
CA GLY A 113 -17.09 13.13 18.67
C GLY A 113 -15.70 13.32 18.10
N GLU A 114 -14.94 14.18 18.77
CA GLU A 114 -13.56 14.56 18.51
C GLU A 114 -12.65 13.35 18.20
N ILE A 115 -11.59 13.63 17.43
CA ILE A 115 -10.65 12.67 16.86
C ILE A 115 -9.87 11.97 17.98
N ASN A 116 -10.43 10.93 18.58
CA ASN A 116 -9.69 10.01 19.44
C ASN A 116 -9.06 8.91 18.58
N GLY A 117 -8.01 9.29 17.84
CA GLY A 117 -7.01 8.36 17.33
C GLY A 117 -6.15 7.88 18.49
N VAL A 118 -5.87 6.57 18.57
CA VAL A 118 -4.86 6.01 19.46
C VAL A 118 -3.48 6.48 18.98
N MET A 119 -3.13 7.70 19.34
CA MET A 119 -1.78 8.18 19.54
C MET A 119 -1.74 8.66 20.99
N ASN A 120 -0.86 8.11 21.81
CA ASN A 120 -0.58 8.69 23.12
C ASN A 120 0.06 10.07 22.89
N GLU A 121 -0.77 11.10 22.82
CA GLU A 121 -0.42 12.51 22.61
C GLU A 121 0.23 13.19 23.83
N SER A 122 0.50 12.48 24.92
CA SER A 122 0.89 13.12 26.17
C SER A 122 2.36 13.54 26.28
N ASN A 123 3.17 13.51 25.22
CA ASN A 123 4.57 14.01 25.29
C ASN A 123 5.12 14.74 24.06
N LEU A 124 4.32 15.07 23.04
CA LEU A 124 4.83 15.78 21.83
C LEU A 124 4.30 17.21 21.62
N TYR A 125 3.63 17.79 22.61
CA TYR A 125 3.17 19.19 22.57
C TYR A 125 4.12 20.15 23.30
N SER A 126 5.41 20.09 22.98
CA SER A 126 6.26 21.26 23.24
C SER A 126 7.12 21.56 22.02
N LYS A 127 6.75 22.67 21.37
CA LYS A 127 7.47 23.37 20.31
C LYS A 127 7.27 22.80 18.89
N GLU A 128 6.07 23.01 18.34
CA GLU A 128 5.84 22.89 16.90
C GLU A 128 6.85 23.75 16.13
N SER A 129 7.61 23.13 15.22
CA SER A 129 8.46 23.89 14.31
C SER A 129 7.61 24.57 13.25
N LEU A 130 8.04 25.75 12.78
CA LEU A 130 7.40 26.53 11.71
C LEU A 130 7.10 25.69 10.45
N ASN A 131 7.85 24.61 10.23
CA ASN A 131 7.67 23.70 9.10
C ASN A 131 6.42 22.83 9.24
N VAL A 132 6.05 22.41 10.46
CA VAL A 132 4.83 21.63 10.72
C VAL A 132 3.59 22.47 10.40
N GLN A 133 3.57 23.73 10.83
CA GLN A 133 2.45 24.64 10.54
C GLN A 133 2.32 24.96 9.05
N LYS A 134 3.44 25.07 8.33
CA LYS A 134 3.43 25.21 6.87
C LYS A 134 2.85 23.99 6.18
N ILE A 135 3.22 22.79 6.61
CA ILE A 135 2.67 21.53 6.06
C ILE A 135 1.16 21.45 6.29
N ILE A 136 0.69 21.74 7.50
CA ILE A 136 -0.76 21.79 7.82
C ILE A 136 -1.48 22.80 6.92
N GLY A 137 -0.90 24.00 6.72
CA GLY A 137 -1.48 25.01 5.84
C GLY A 137 -1.60 24.56 4.38
N ILE A 138 -0.59 23.87 3.86
CA ILE A 138 -0.60 23.33 2.49
C ILE A 138 -1.67 22.24 2.35
N LEU A 139 -1.75 21.31 3.32
CA LEU A 139 -2.73 20.22 3.29
C LEU A 139 -4.17 20.77 3.29
N ASN A 140 -4.46 21.74 4.18
CA ASN A 140 -5.77 22.39 4.23
C ASN A 140 -6.14 23.11 2.92
N ALA A 141 -5.16 23.75 2.27
CA ALA A 141 -5.36 24.43 0.99
C ALA A 141 -5.64 23.43 -0.15
N VAL A 142 -4.98 22.28 -0.16
CA VAL A 142 -5.21 21.20 -1.14
C VAL A 142 -6.61 20.61 -0.95
N GLU A 143 -7.00 20.28 0.28
CA GLU A 143 -8.32 19.75 0.59
C GLU A 143 -9.43 20.72 0.18
N SER A 144 -9.27 22.01 0.48
CA SER A 144 -10.23 23.04 0.08
C SER A 144 -10.42 23.13 -1.44
N LYS A 145 -9.32 23.01 -2.21
CA LYS A 145 -9.36 23.00 -3.67
C LYS A 145 -10.02 21.74 -4.22
N GLN A 146 -9.75 20.57 -3.63
CA GLN A 146 -10.40 19.33 -4.03
C GLN A 146 -11.92 19.40 -3.82
N VAL A 147 -12.37 19.89 -2.66
CA VAL A 147 -13.80 20.06 -2.36
C VAL A 147 -14.47 20.99 -3.38
N LEU A 148 -13.81 22.10 -3.75
CA LEU A 148 -14.32 23.03 -4.75
C LEU A 148 -14.40 22.40 -6.15
N TYR A 149 -13.39 21.61 -6.53
CA TYR A 149 -13.37 20.89 -7.80
C TYR A 149 -14.51 19.87 -7.90
N TRP A 150 -14.74 19.10 -6.82
CA TRP A 150 -15.86 18.15 -6.74
C TRP A 150 -17.24 18.82 -6.79
N LYS A 151 -17.38 20.04 -6.27
CA LYS A 151 -18.60 20.84 -6.40
C LYS A 151 -18.84 21.28 -7.84
N LYS A 152 -17.83 21.84 -8.51
CA LYS A 152 -17.92 22.24 -9.92
C LYS A 152 -18.23 21.08 -10.86
N LEU A 153 -17.60 19.92 -10.64
CA LEU A 153 -17.89 18.71 -11.42
C LEU A 153 -19.35 18.26 -11.26
N ARG A 154 -19.92 18.36 -10.06
CA ARG A 154 -21.33 18.03 -9.84
C ARG A 154 -22.27 18.99 -10.58
N GLU A 155 -21.99 20.29 -10.58
CA GLU A 155 -22.79 21.27 -11.31
C GLU A 155 -22.75 21.01 -12.83
N ILE A 156 -21.58 20.73 -13.40
CA ILE A 156 -21.42 20.42 -14.82
C ILE A 156 -22.13 19.11 -15.20
N LEU A 157 -22.06 18.09 -14.35
CA LEU A 157 -22.70 16.80 -14.59
C LEU A 157 -24.23 16.86 -14.44
N PHE A 158 -24.77 17.76 -13.59
CA PHE A 158 -26.22 17.96 -13.45
C PHE A 158 -26.85 18.69 -14.64
N VAL A 159 -26.13 19.61 -15.28
CA VAL A 159 -26.62 20.35 -16.46
C VAL A 159 -26.77 19.45 -17.71
N ARG A 160 -26.13 18.27 -17.74
CA ARG A 160 -26.20 17.33 -18.88
C ARG A 160 -27.32 16.28 -18.81
N ILE A 161 -28.19 16.32 -17.79
CA ILE A 161 -29.26 15.33 -17.57
C ILE A 161 -30.68 15.95 -17.70
N GLN A 162 -30.80 17.21 -18.13
CA GLN A 162 -32.07 17.82 -18.53
C GLN A 162 -32.12 18.04 -20.04
#